data_AF-Q2U1U6-F1
#
_entry.id   AF-Q2U1U6-F1
#
_cell.length_a   1.000
_cell.length_b   1.000
_cell.length_c   1.000
_cell.angle_alpha   90.00
_cell.angle_beta   90.00
_cell.angle_gamma   90.00
#
_symmetry.space_group_name_H-M   'P 1'
#
loop_
_entity.id
_entity.type
_entity.pdbx_description
1 polymer ?
#
loop_
_entity_poly.entity_id
_entity_poly.type
_entity_poly.pdbx_seq_one_letter_code
_entity_poly.pdbx_strand_id
1 'polypeptide(L)'
;MLTASGHTMSGIGWTAYGARVGQSQGSDLYSLGDGLLLRAAEYAAKYNLNHTVFYDPQWYRCEAVLVNGPWTNISEANRGVTNKNPMWDILFYEYVVTRGNDGPWTTAAKEAQGFAGGVSSNDHPSWGDLIWAR
;
A
#
# COMPACT_ATOMS: atom_id res chain seq x y z
N MET A 1 -12.50 3.07 -16.43
CA MET A 1 -12.66 2.54 -15.06
C MET A 1 -11.31 1.94 -14.64
N LEU A 2 -10.39 2.75 -14.12
CA LEU A 2 -8.97 2.35 -13.96
C LEU A 2 -8.32 2.64 -12.60
N THR A 3 -9.05 3.03 -11.56
CA THR A 3 -8.48 3.06 -10.20
C THR A 3 -8.84 1.78 -9.44
N ALA A 4 -8.49 0.61 -10.00
CA ALA A 4 -8.67 -0.66 -9.31
C ALA A 4 -7.86 -0.66 -8.01
N SER A 5 -8.47 -1.08 -6.91
CA SER A 5 -7.83 -1.04 -5.58
C SER A 5 -6.51 -1.82 -5.55
N GLY A 6 -6.41 -2.89 -6.36
CA GLY A 6 -5.18 -3.65 -6.59
C GLY A 6 -4.02 -2.82 -7.13
N HIS A 7 -4.23 -1.95 -8.12
CA HIS A 7 -3.16 -1.11 -8.68
C HIS A 7 -2.63 -0.11 -7.66
N THR A 8 -3.53 0.49 -6.86
CA THR A 8 -3.13 1.39 -5.77
C THR A 8 -2.24 0.66 -4.77
N MET A 9 -2.64 -0.55 -4.35
CA MET A 9 -1.84 -1.35 -3.42
C MET A 9 -0.46 -1.71 -4.01
N SER A 10 -0.40 -2.14 -5.28
CA SER A 10 0.87 -2.44 -5.93
C SER A 10 1.78 -1.21 -6.05
N GLY A 11 1.23 -0.05 -6.42
CA GLY A 11 2.00 1.20 -6.47
C GLY A 11 2.59 1.62 -5.13
N ILE A 12 1.83 1.47 -4.03
CA ILE A 12 2.33 1.71 -2.67
C ILE A 12 3.44 0.71 -2.34
N GLY A 13 3.23 -0.58 -2.61
CA GLY A 13 4.23 -1.63 -2.39
C GLY A 13 5.54 -1.38 -3.13
N TRP A 14 5.48 -1.05 -4.42
CA TRP A 14 6.66 -0.71 -5.22
C TRP A 14 7.38 0.53 -4.72
N THR A 15 6.63 1.55 -4.28
CA THR A 15 7.21 2.73 -3.64
C THR A 15 7.97 2.35 -2.37
N ALA A 16 7.42 1.43 -1.56
CA ALA A 16 8.11 0.91 -0.38
C ALA A 16 9.38 0.12 -0.76
N TYR A 17 9.36 -0.72 -1.79
CA TYR A 17 10.57 -1.41 -2.26
C TYR A 17 11.63 -0.42 -2.75
N GLY A 18 11.24 0.61 -3.50
CA GLY A 18 12.15 1.68 -3.91
C GLY A 18 12.74 2.43 -2.72
N ALA A 19 11.91 2.75 -1.71
CA ALA A 19 12.37 3.35 -0.47
C ALA A 19 13.36 2.46 0.28
N ARG A 20 13.14 1.14 0.29
CA ARG A 20 14.07 0.16 0.86
C ARG A 20 15.40 0.09 0.12
N VAL A 21 15.39 0.15 -1.21
CA VAL A 21 16.62 0.23 -2.01
C VAL A 21 17.39 1.50 -1.66
N GLY A 22 16.72 2.64 -1.58
CA GLY A 22 17.33 3.91 -1.14
C GLY A 22 17.91 3.80 0.27
N GLN A 23 17.17 3.20 1.20
CA GLN A 23 17.59 2.99 2.59
C GLN A 23 18.86 2.14 2.67
N SER A 24 18.98 1.10 1.84
CA SER A 24 20.18 0.26 1.78
C SER A 24 21.44 1.00 1.31
N GLN A 25 21.26 2.19 0.71
CA GLN A 25 22.33 3.07 0.23
C GLN A 25 22.47 4.32 1.11
N GLY A 26 21.86 4.34 2.29
CA GLY A 26 21.96 5.44 3.27
C GLY A 26 20.96 6.58 3.09
N SER A 27 19.97 6.45 2.19
CA SER A 27 18.92 7.47 1.99
C SER A 27 17.60 7.07 2.67
N ASP A 28 17.07 7.92 3.54
CA ASP A 28 15.77 7.66 4.19
C ASP A 28 14.59 8.24 3.39
N LEU A 29 14.07 7.44 2.45
CA LEU A 29 12.89 7.83 1.66
C LEU A 29 11.55 7.52 2.37
N TYR A 30 11.57 6.70 3.43
CA TYR A 30 10.35 6.38 4.19
C TYR A 30 9.89 7.57 5.06
N SER A 31 10.80 8.43 5.51
CA SER A 31 10.44 9.64 6.26
C SER A 31 9.99 10.81 5.39
N LEU A 32 10.09 10.70 4.06
CA LEU A 32 9.75 11.78 3.13
C LEU A 32 8.29 12.25 3.32
N GLY A 33 8.11 13.58 3.41
CA GLY A 33 6.80 14.20 3.59
C GLY A 33 6.11 13.81 4.90
N ASP A 34 6.88 13.70 5.98
CA ASP A 34 6.42 13.29 7.32
C ASP A 34 5.70 11.94 7.31
N GLY A 35 6.32 10.95 6.64
CA GLY A 35 5.77 9.61 6.47
C GLY A 35 4.64 9.56 5.46
N LEU A 36 4.77 10.26 4.33
CA LEU A 36 3.74 10.33 3.27
C LEU A 36 3.33 8.93 2.79
N LEU A 37 4.29 8.02 2.64
CA LEU A 37 4.04 6.65 2.21
C LEU A 37 3.26 5.85 3.28
N LEU A 38 3.49 6.07 4.58
CA LEU A 38 2.67 5.48 5.64
C LEU A 38 1.24 6.01 5.59
N ARG A 39 1.04 7.31 5.38
CA ARG A 39 -0.32 7.89 5.25
C ARG A 39 -1.08 7.31 4.06
N ALA A 40 -0.38 7.09 2.94
CA ALA A 40 -0.97 6.42 1.77
C ALA A 40 -1.35 4.97 2.08
N ALA A 41 -0.47 4.23 2.77
CA ALA A 41 -0.73 2.86 3.23
C ALA A 41 -1.94 2.79 4.17
N GLU A 42 -2.02 3.65 5.19
CA GLU A 42 -3.13 3.70 6.14
C GLU A 42 -4.47 3.97 5.44
N TYR A 43 -4.51 4.94 4.52
CA TYR A 43 -5.71 5.26 3.76
C TYR A 43 -6.15 4.06 2.89
N ALA A 44 -5.22 3.46 2.15
CA ALA A 44 -5.49 2.32 1.29
C ALA A 44 -5.92 1.09 2.10
N ALA A 45 -5.29 0.84 3.26
CA ALA A 45 -5.61 -0.27 4.14
C ALA A 45 -7.03 -0.14 4.67
N LYS A 46 -7.37 1.04 5.22
CA LYS A 46 -8.71 1.31 5.74
C LYS A 46 -9.79 1.06 4.69
N TYR A 47 -9.58 1.56 3.46
CA TYR A 47 -10.52 1.31 2.37
C TYR A 47 -10.60 -0.19 2.01
N ASN A 48 -9.47 -0.89 1.87
CA ASN A 48 -9.44 -2.31 1.48
C ASN A 48 -9.93 -3.26 2.58
N LEU A 49 -9.92 -2.85 3.85
CA LEU A 49 -10.53 -3.55 4.98
C LEU A 49 -12.03 -3.26 5.12
N ASN A 50 -12.66 -2.80 4.03
CA ASN A 50 -14.10 -2.58 3.92
C ASN A 50 -14.65 -1.39 4.75
N HIS A 51 -13.80 -0.47 5.21
CA HIS A 51 -14.26 0.76 5.86
C HIS A 51 -14.49 1.89 4.86
N THR A 52 -15.20 2.93 5.29
CA THR A 52 -15.37 4.17 4.54
C THR A 52 -14.17 5.10 4.76
N VAL A 53 -13.76 5.76 3.69
CA VAL A 53 -12.69 6.77 3.67
C VAL A 53 -13.20 8.02 2.96
N PHE A 54 -12.65 9.18 3.31
CA PHE A 54 -13.00 10.42 2.64
C PHE A 54 -12.50 10.38 1.19
N TYR A 55 -13.38 10.64 0.23
CA TYR A 55 -13.07 10.74 -1.18
C TYR A 55 -13.66 12.01 -1.76
N ASP A 56 -12.83 12.80 -2.45
CA ASP A 56 -13.27 13.99 -3.17
C ASP A 56 -13.22 13.75 -4.68
N PRO A 57 -14.37 13.59 -5.38
CA PRO A 57 -14.40 13.40 -6.82
C PRO A 57 -13.96 14.65 -7.60
N GLN A 58 -13.85 15.82 -6.95
CA GLN A 58 -13.31 17.05 -7.55
C GLN A 58 -11.77 17.06 -7.53
N TRP A 59 -11.14 16.19 -6.74
CA TRP A 59 -9.69 16.03 -6.74
C TRP A 59 -9.26 14.99 -7.78
N TYR A 60 -8.97 15.45 -8.99
CA TYR A 60 -8.51 14.62 -10.10
C TYR A 60 -7.45 15.35 -10.95
N ARG A 61 -6.66 14.59 -11.71
CA ARG A 61 -5.70 15.15 -12.67
C ARG A 61 -6.40 15.47 -13.98
N CYS A 62 -5.92 16.47 -14.73
CA CYS A 62 -6.50 16.84 -16.03
C CYS A 62 -6.65 15.66 -17.00
N GLU A 63 -5.73 14.69 -16.94
CA GLU A 63 -5.73 13.47 -17.76
C GLU A 63 -6.84 12.46 -17.40
N ALA A 64 -7.58 12.66 -16.30
CA ALA A 64 -8.68 11.76 -15.93
C ALA A 64 -9.75 11.65 -17.03
N VAL A 65 -9.93 12.71 -17.84
CA VAL A 65 -10.83 12.70 -19.00
C VAL A 65 -10.47 11.62 -20.03
N LEU A 66 -9.19 11.27 -20.16
CA LEU A 66 -8.69 10.25 -21.11
C LEU A 66 -9.11 8.83 -20.73
N VAL A 67 -9.58 8.63 -19.49
CA VAL A 67 -9.95 7.33 -18.92
C VAL A 67 -11.37 7.32 -18.36
N ASN A 68 -12.22 8.24 -18.85
CA ASN A 68 -13.63 8.43 -18.47
C ASN A 68 -13.82 8.85 -17.00
N GLY A 69 -12.97 9.74 -16.49
CA GLY A 69 -13.15 10.45 -15.22
C GLY A 69 -13.66 11.89 -15.41
N PRO A 70 -13.88 12.65 -14.32
CA PRO A 70 -13.73 12.23 -12.92
C PRO A 70 -14.76 11.15 -12.51
N TRP A 71 -14.37 10.28 -11.57
CA TRP A 71 -15.24 9.21 -11.06
C TRP A 71 -15.93 9.67 -9.77
N THR A 72 -17.20 9.29 -9.58
CA THR A 72 -17.97 9.69 -8.39
C THR A 72 -17.61 8.88 -7.15
N ASN A 73 -17.06 7.67 -7.34
CA ASN A 73 -16.76 6.73 -6.28
C ASN A 73 -15.38 6.12 -6.47
N ILE A 74 -14.75 5.69 -5.37
CA ILE A 74 -13.59 4.79 -5.42
C ILE A 74 -14.04 3.45 -6.02
N SER A 75 -13.18 2.81 -6.81
CA SER A 75 -13.48 1.52 -7.43
C SER A 75 -13.52 0.39 -6.39
N GLU A 76 -14.61 -0.38 -6.42
CA GLU A 76 -14.73 -1.64 -5.68
C GLU A 76 -14.01 -2.82 -6.38
N ALA A 77 -13.56 -2.64 -7.63
CA ALA A 77 -12.87 -3.68 -8.37
C ALA A 77 -11.53 -4.05 -7.70
N ASN A 78 -11.37 -5.34 -7.41
CA ASN A 78 -10.22 -5.89 -6.68
C ASN A 78 -10.01 -5.22 -5.31
N ARG A 79 -11.08 -4.73 -4.67
CA ARG A 79 -11.04 -4.29 -3.28
C ARG A 79 -10.83 -5.48 -2.36
N GLY A 80 -9.95 -5.31 -1.38
CA GLY A 80 -9.68 -6.32 -0.38
C GLY A 80 -8.20 -6.48 -0.12
N VAL A 81 -7.87 -6.92 1.09
CA VAL A 81 -6.51 -7.35 1.45
C VAL A 81 -6.39 -8.86 1.21
N THR A 82 -5.32 -9.29 0.55
CA THR A 82 -5.10 -10.72 0.24
C THR A 82 -3.61 -11.05 0.25
N ASN A 83 -3.26 -12.30 0.56
CA ASN A 83 -1.88 -12.79 0.47
C ASN A 83 -1.31 -12.85 -0.97
N LYS A 84 -2.14 -12.69 -2.01
CA LYS A 84 -1.67 -12.60 -3.39
C LYS A 84 -0.98 -11.28 -3.70
N ASN A 85 -1.27 -10.23 -2.91
CA ASN A 85 -0.57 -8.96 -2.94
C ASN A 85 0.05 -8.72 -1.55
N PRO A 86 1.23 -9.30 -1.27
CA PRO A 86 1.83 -9.32 0.06
C PRO A 86 2.55 -8.01 0.45
N MET A 87 2.14 -6.88 -0.13
CA MET A 87 2.85 -5.61 0.04
C MET A 87 2.79 -5.05 1.47
N TRP A 88 1.84 -5.51 2.29
CA TRP A 88 1.67 -5.02 3.65
C TRP A 88 2.83 -5.40 4.56
N ASP A 89 3.57 -6.47 4.24
CA ASP A 89 4.69 -6.94 5.06
C ASP A 89 5.79 -5.87 5.17
N ILE A 90 6.27 -5.33 4.05
CA ILE A 90 7.37 -4.35 4.08
C ILE A 90 6.96 -3.07 4.80
N LEU A 91 5.70 -2.64 4.65
CA LEU A 91 5.17 -1.44 5.29
C LEU A 91 5.06 -1.65 6.80
N PHE A 92 4.51 -2.79 7.22
CA PHE A 92 4.37 -3.15 8.63
C PHE A 92 5.73 -3.25 9.33
N TYR A 93 6.66 -4.02 8.79
CA TYR A 93 7.97 -4.19 9.43
C TYR A 93 8.80 -2.91 9.45
N GLU A 94 8.71 -2.08 8.40
CA GLU A 94 9.44 -0.82 8.38
C GLU A 94 8.83 0.23 9.32
N TYR A 95 7.54 0.53 9.19
CA TYR A 95 6.92 1.62 9.94
C TYR A 95 6.53 1.23 11.35
N VAL A 96 5.87 0.09 11.53
CA VAL A 96 5.31 -0.30 12.83
C VAL A 96 6.39 -0.95 13.68
N VAL A 97 7.07 -1.99 13.16
CA VAL A 97 8.05 -2.75 13.95
C VAL A 97 9.35 -1.98 14.13
N THR A 98 9.97 -1.52 13.04
CA THR A 98 11.29 -0.88 13.16
C THR A 98 11.21 0.55 13.69
N ARG A 99 10.31 1.37 13.15
CA ARG A 99 10.23 2.81 13.48
C ARG A 99 9.31 3.11 14.66
N GLY A 100 8.47 2.16 15.08
CA GLY A 100 7.51 2.37 16.17
C GLY A 100 6.42 3.40 15.84
N ASN A 101 6.14 3.64 14.56
CA ASN A 101 5.05 4.52 14.16
C ASN A 101 3.70 3.87 14.49
N ASP A 102 2.73 4.70 14.86
CA ASP A 102 1.34 4.27 14.90
C ASP A 102 0.86 3.96 13.48
N GLY A 103 0.30 2.76 13.28
CA GLY A 103 -0.08 2.24 11.98
C GLY A 103 -1.19 1.20 12.09
N PRO A 104 -2.35 1.55 12.68
CA PRO A 104 -3.40 0.61 13.00
C PRO A 104 -3.98 -0.08 11.77
N TRP A 105 -4.16 0.66 10.65
CA TRP A 105 -4.73 0.06 9.45
C TRP A 105 -3.70 -0.78 8.69
N THR A 106 -2.45 -0.38 8.66
CA THR A 106 -1.34 -1.15 8.10
C THR A 106 -1.15 -2.45 8.87
N THR A 107 -1.26 -2.40 10.20
CA THR A 107 -1.21 -3.59 11.07
C THR A 107 -2.40 -4.51 10.79
N ALA A 108 -3.63 -3.98 10.78
CA ALA A 108 -4.82 -4.76 10.46
C ALA A 108 -4.77 -5.35 9.05
N ALA A 109 -4.19 -4.64 8.08
CA ALA A 109 -4.02 -5.15 6.73
C ALA A 109 -2.95 -6.26 6.69
N LYS A 110 -1.84 -6.10 7.41
CA LYS A 110 -0.85 -7.18 7.57
C LYS A 110 -1.48 -8.44 8.19
N GLU A 111 -2.32 -8.28 9.21
CA GLU A 111 -3.04 -9.39 9.84
C GLU A 111 -4.05 -10.04 8.88
N ALA A 112 -4.85 -9.24 8.18
CA ALA A 112 -5.82 -9.74 7.21
C ALA A 112 -5.17 -10.41 5.99
N GLN A 113 -4.01 -9.92 5.58
CA GLN A 113 -3.18 -10.55 4.54
C GLN A 113 -2.71 -11.93 5.00
N GLY A 114 -2.36 -12.06 6.28
CA GLY A 114 -1.81 -13.29 6.85
C GLY A 114 -0.44 -13.61 6.28
N PHE A 115 -0.14 -14.91 6.26
CA PHE A 115 1.13 -15.41 5.74
C PHE A 115 1.20 -15.28 4.21
N ALA A 116 2.16 -14.50 3.73
CA ALA A 116 2.37 -14.27 2.29
C ALA A 116 2.71 -15.57 1.53
N GLY A 117 3.59 -16.41 2.10
CA GLY A 117 4.08 -17.62 1.45
C GLY A 117 4.76 -17.35 0.09
N GLY A 118 4.77 -18.38 -0.77
CA GLY A 118 5.24 -18.29 -2.14
C GLY A 118 4.17 -17.69 -3.06
N VAL A 119 4.34 -16.42 -3.41
CA VAL A 119 3.49 -15.70 -4.36
C VAL A 119 4.00 -15.96 -5.78
N SER A 120 3.10 -16.36 -6.68
CA SER A 120 3.43 -16.70 -8.08
C SER A 120 3.37 -15.52 -9.05
N SER A 121 2.99 -14.32 -8.57
CA SER A 121 2.98 -13.09 -9.36
C SER A 121 4.37 -12.43 -9.36
N ASN A 122 4.64 -11.60 -10.37
CA ASN A 122 5.92 -10.91 -10.52
C ASN A 122 5.94 -9.52 -9.86
N ASP A 123 4.85 -9.09 -9.21
CA ASP A 123 4.72 -7.71 -8.71
C ASP A 123 5.34 -7.51 -7.32
N HIS A 124 5.43 -8.57 -6.52
CA HIS A 124 5.88 -8.49 -5.12
C HIS A 124 6.81 -9.66 -4.77
N PRO A 125 7.88 -9.43 -3.99
CA PRO A 125 8.66 -10.50 -3.42
C PRO A 125 7.80 -11.34 -2.47
N SER A 126 7.96 -12.66 -2.60
CA SER A 126 7.34 -13.64 -1.72
C SER A 126 7.98 -13.64 -0.33
N TRP A 127 7.36 -14.34 0.63
CA TRP A 127 7.93 -14.59 1.96
C TRP A 127 8.30 -13.32 2.74
N GLY A 128 7.46 -12.28 2.67
CA GLY A 128 7.71 -10.97 3.29
C GLY A 128 8.01 -11.04 4.80
N ASP A 129 7.34 -11.92 5.54
CA ASP A 129 7.61 -12.19 6.95
C ASP A 129 9.04 -12.68 7.26
N LEU A 130 9.74 -13.25 6.26
CA LEU A 130 11.14 -13.67 6.43
C LEU A 130 12.11 -12.58 6.01
N ILE A 131 11.82 -11.85 4.93
CA ILE A 131 12.76 -10.90 4.33
C ILE A 131 12.71 -9.51 4.97
N TRP A 132 11.59 -9.15 5.60
CA TRP A 132 11.39 -7.81 6.18
C TRP A 132 11.45 -7.79 7.71
N ALA A 133 11.25 -8.93 8.38
CA ALA A 133 11.42 -9.05 9.81
C ALA A 133 12.90 -8.81 10.18
N ARG A 134 13.16 -7.72 10.91
CA ARG A 134 14.50 -7.30 11.34
C ARG A 134 14.45 -6.64 12.70
#